data_AF-A0A8B8AVJ2-F1
#
_entry.id   AF-A0A8B8AVJ2-F1
#
_cell.length_a   1.000
_cell.length_b   1.000
_cell.length_c   1.000
_cell.angle_alpha   90.00
_cell.angle_beta   90.00
_cell.angle_gamma   90.00
#
_symmetry.space_group_name_H-M   'P 1'
#
loop_
_entity.id
_entity.type
_entity.pdbx_description
1 polymer ?
#
loop_
_entity_poly.entity_id
_entity_poly.type
_entity_poly.pdbx_seq_one_letter_code
_entity_poly.pdbx_strand_id
1 'polypeptide(L)'
;MICIYITKKIRFVGLSPKTPTMKAALVVLGLWSVCVTAYDYCLEHAPSGTVNGCSVPLLHFNYEAQFTPSCNKHDICYHCGHHFGITRSQCDHKFLHNMLATCTSRKRLINCQHSADAFFAAVRTAGGLFYLSEVPHYCTESWVKVCLT
;
A
#
# COMPACT_ATOMS: atom_id res chain seq x y z
N MET A 1 5.61 -19.03 -7.20
CA MET A 1 4.82 -17.80 -7.45
C MET A 1 3.35 -18.18 -7.31
N ILE A 2 2.73 -17.89 -6.17
CA ILE A 2 1.35 -18.31 -5.88
C ILE A 2 0.49 -17.04 -5.92
N CYS A 3 -0.38 -16.95 -6.93
CA CYS A 3 -1.35 -15.88 -7.08
C CYS A 3 -2.60 -16.27 -6.28
N ILE A 4 -2.83 -15.63 -5.14
CA ILE A 4 -4.06 -15.83 -4.36
C ILE A 4 -5.11 -14.87 -4.93
N TYR A 5 -6.08 -15.43 -5.65
CA TYR A 5 -7.22 -14.70 -6.22
C TYR A 5 -8.21 -14.31 -5.11
N ILE A 6 -8.33 -13.01 -4.80
CA ILE A 6 -9.48 -12.52 -4.05
C ILE A 6 -10.53 -12.04 -5.05
N THR A 7 -11.60 -12.83 -5.18
CA THR A 7 -12.73 -12.58 -6.09
C THR A 7 -13.53 -11.37 -5.62
N LYS A 8 -13.44 -10.24 -6.34
CA LYS A 8 -14.36 -9.11 -6.15
C LYS A 8 -15.71 -9.48 -6.77
N LYS A 9 -16.72 -9.67 -5.92
CA LYS A 9 -18.09 -10.05 -6.26
C LYS A 9 -18.76 -8.94 -7.09
N ILE A 10 -18.81 -9.08 -8.41
CA ILE A 10 -19.56 -8.19 -9.30
C ILE A 10 -21.06 -8.54 -9.16
N ARG A 11 -21.86 -7.59 -8.68
CA ARG A 11 -23.34 -7.68 -8.68
C ARG A 11 -23.83 -7.49 -10.11
N PHE A 12 -24.29 -8.55 -10.76
CA PHE A 12 -25.03 -8.46 -12.02
C PHE A 12 -26.52 -8.24 -11.72
N VAL A 13 -27.06 -7.09 -12.14
CA VAL A 13 -28.50 -6.85 -12.27
C VAL A 13 -29.01 -7.71 -13.43
N GLY A 14 -30.09 -8.45 -13.19
CA GLY A 14 -30.51 -9.57 -14.03
C GLY A 14 -31.07 -9.20 -15.40
N LEU A 15 -30.90 -10.13 -16.34
CA LEU A 15 -31.76 -10.35 -17.50
C LEU A 15 -31.79 -11.87 -17.82
N SER A 16 -33.01 -12.36 -18.02
CA SER A 16 -33.45 -13.75 -18.20
C SER A 16 -32.88 -14.42 -19.49
N PRO A 17 -32.73 -15.76 -19.56
CA PRO A 17 -32.06 -16.42 -20.68
C PRO A 17 -33.02 -16.72 -21.84
N LYS A 18 -32.64 -16.30 -23.06
CA LYS A 18 -33.13 -16.91 -24.31
C LYS A 18 -31.97 -17.05 -25.30
N THR A 19 -31.55 -18.29 -25.53
CA THR A 19 -30.78 -18.74 -26.70
C THR A 19 -31.69 -18.88 -27.92
N PRO A 20 -31.18 -19.18 -29.14
CA PRO A 20 -29.93 -18.81 -29.80
C PRO A 20 -30.18 -18.20 -31.20
N THR A 21 -29.23 -17.50 -31.81
CA THR A 21 -28.91 -17.60 -33.25
C THR A 21 -27.73 -16.69 -33.61
N MET A 22 -26.82 -17.29 -34.39
CA MET A 22 -25.69 -16.73 -35.12
C MET A 22 -25.72 -15.22 -35.38
N LYS A 23 -24.65 -14.55 -34.94
CA LYS A 23 -23.70 -13.85 -35.83
C LYS A 23 -22.41 -13.66 -35.03
N ALA A 24 -21.31 -14.14 -35.59
CA ALA A 24 -19.97 -13.95 -35.04
C ALA A 24 -19.64 -12.45 -35.07
N ALA A 25 -20.02 -11.72 -34.03
CA ALA A 25 -19.36 -10.48 -33.70
C ALA A 25 -18.00 -10.90 -33.12
N LEU A 26 -16.92 -10.65 -33.86
CA LEU A 26 -15.60 -10.56 -33.27
C LEU A 26 -15.67 -9.46 -32.21
N VAL A 27 -16.01 -9.83 -30.99
CA VAL A 27 -15.59 -9.06 -29.84
C VAL A 27 -14.09 -9.27 -29.84
N VAL A 28 -13.36 -8.28 -30.34
CA VAL A 28 -11.96 -8.10 -30.00
C VAL A 28 -11.98 -8.07 -28.47
N LEU A 29 -11.75 -9.24 -27.86
CA LEU A 29 -11.36 -9.33 -26.47
C LEU A 29 -10.03 -8.60 -26.47
N GLY A 30 -10.11 -7.28 -26.27
CA GLY A 30 -8.95 -6.46 -26.06
C GLY A 30 -8.18 -7.17 -24.97
N LEU A 31 -7.09 -7.78 -25.37
CA LEU A 31 -6.00 -8.15 -24.49
C LEU A 31 -5.52 -6.82 -23.92
N TRP A 32 -6.27 -6.29 -22.96
CA TRP A 32 -5.75 -5.39 -21.96
C TRP A 32 -4.79 -6.26 -21.16
N SER A 33 -3.63 -6.52 -21.75
CA SER A 33 -2.39 -6.66 -21.01
C SER A 33 -2.18 -5.32 -20.32
N VAL A 34 -2.98 -5.07 -19.27
CA VAL A 34 -2.54 -4.22 -18.21
C VAL A 34 -1.37 -4.99 -17.64
N CYS A 35 -0.17 -4.61 -18.06
CA CYS A 35 1.00 -4.79 -17.24
C CYS A 35 0.61 -4.23 -15.89
N VAL A 36 0.25 -5.11 -14.94
CA VAL A 36 -0.02 -4.70 -13.56
C VAL A 36 1.32 -4.22 -13.04
N THR A 37 1.57 -2.93 -13.21
CA THR A 37 2.60 -2.22 -12.46
C THR A 37 2.31 -2.53 -10.99
N ALA A 38 3.36 -2.71 -10.19
CA ALA A 38 3.21 -2.92 -8.75
C ALA A 38 2.37 -1.76 -8.18
N TYR A 39 1.08 -2.04 -8.00
CA TYR A 39 0.06 -1.05 -7.72
C TYR A 39 0.11 -0.73 -6.23
N ASP A 40 0.41 0.51 -5.90
CA ASP A 40 0.35 0.97 -4.51
C ASP A 40 -1.09 1.38 -4.17
N TYR A 41 -1.79 0.48 -3.49
CA TYR A 41 -3.17 0.68 -3.09
C TYR A 41 -3.38 1.92 -2.21
N CYS A 42 -2.41 2.23 -1.35
CA CYS A 42 -2.53 3.34 -0.42
C CYS A 42 -2.32 4.67 -1.14
N LEU A 43 -1.31 4.76 -2.02
CA LEU A 43 -1.07 5.96 -2.82
C LEU A 43 -2.25 6.32 -3.72
N GLU A 44 -2.90 5.33 -4.34
CA GLU A 44 -4.02 5.61 -5.26
C GLU A 44 -5.25 6.20 -4.57
N HIS A 45 -5.55 5.76 -3.35
CA HIS A 45 -6.76 6.17 -2.64
C HIS A 45 -6.54 7.41 -1.77
N ALA A 46 -5.30 7.69 -1.39
CA ALA A 46 -4.98 8.79 -0.50
C ALA A 46 -5.21 10.15 -1.18
N PRO A 47 -5.71 11.17 -0.44
CA PRO A 47 -5.75 12.53 -0.96
C PRO A 47 -4.35 13.02 -1.34
N SER A 48 -4.27 13.85 -2.37
CA SER A 48 -3.00 14.38 -2.87
C SER A 48 -2.17 15.04 -1.76
N GLY A 49 -0.89 14.67 -1.68
CA GLY A 49 0.05 15.20 -0.70
C GLY A 49 -0.02 14.58 0.70
N THR A 50 -0.94 13.65 0.96
CA THR A 50 -1.00 12.95 2.27
C THR A 50 -0.07 11.75 2.36
N VAL A 51 0.32 11.22 1.20
CA VAL A 51 1.32 10.17 1.05
C VAL A 51 2.49 10.78 0.30
N ASN A 52 3.69 10.70 0.87
CA ASN A 52 4.91 11.27 0.29
C ASN A 52 6.00 10.22 0.04
N GLY A 53 5.71 8.94 0.29
CA GLY A 53 6.65 7.86 0.06
C GLY A 53 7.79 7.89 1.06
N CYS A 54 8.96 7.42 0.65
CA CYS A 54 10.12 7.36 1.54
C CYS A 54 10.87 8.71 1.62
N SER A 55 10.16 9.83 1.44
CA SER A 55 10.76 11.16 1.38
C SER A 55 11.27 11.57 2.75
N VAL A 56 12.59 11.60 2.91
CA VAL A 56 13.26 12.08 4.12
C VAL A 56 14.03 13.34 3.76
N PRO A 57 13.74 14.50 4.37
CA PRO A 57 14.55 15.69 4.14
C PRO A 57 16.00 15.39 4.54
N LEU A 58 16.93 15.61 3.61
CA LEU A 58 18.40 15.54 3.80
C LEU A 58 19.03 14.14 3.90
N LEU A 59 18.27 13.06 3.75
CA LEU A 59 18.81 11.69 3.75
C LEU A 59 18.26 10.89 2.57
N HIS A 60 19.15 10.20 1.86
CA HIS A 60 18.79 9.18 0.88
C HIS A 60 19.21 7.82 1.43
N PHE A 61 18.28 6.88 1.42
CA PHE A 61 18.52 5.52 1.86
C PHE A 61 18.55 4.57 0.66
N ASN A 62 19.34 3.52 0.79
CA ASN A 62 19.22 2.40 -0.13
C ASN A 62 17.83 1.75 0.01
N TYR A 63 17.33 1.13 -1.05
CA TYR A 63 16.05 0.40 -1.09
C TYR A 63 14.77 1.27 -1.04
N GLU A 64 14.86 2.59 -1.15
CA GLU A 64 13.68 3.48 -1.20
C GLU A 64 12.58 2.98 -2.14
N ALA A 65 12.90 2.75 -3.41
CA ALA A 65 11.92 2.26 -4.39
C ALA A 65 11.27 0.92 -4.01
N GLN A 66 12.00 0.05 -3.30
CA GLN A 66 11.48 -1.22 -2.81
C GLN A 66 10.61 -1.03 -1.55
N PHE A 67 10.92 -0.02 -0.73
CA PHE A 67 10.22 0.31 0.50
C PHE A 67 9.08 1.31 0.33
N THR A 68 8.94 1.97 -0.82
CA THR A 68 7.85 2.93 -1.10
C THR A 68 6.47 2.40 -0.69
N PRO A 69 6.07 1.15 -0.97
CA PRO A 69 4.79 0.63 -0.50
C PRO A 69 4.65 0.55 1.03
N SER A 70 5.77 0.33 1.73
CA SER A 70 5.80 0.35 3.20
C SER A 70 5.75 1.79 3.73
N CYS A 71 6.45 2.72 3.09
CA CYS A 71 6.41 4.14 3.44
C CYS A 71 4.99 4.72 3.26
N ASN A 72 4.32 4.40 2.15
CA ASN A 72 2.96 4.86 1.90
C ASN A 72 1.94 4.35 2.93
N LYS A 73 2.09 3.10 3.39
CA LYS A 73 1.30 2.56 4.51
C LYS A 73 1.60 3.29 5.83
N HIS A 74 2.86 3.63 6.08
CA HIS A 74 3.29 4.35 7.29
C HIS A 74 2.72 5.77 7.34
N ASP A 75 2.72 6.50 6.22
CA ASP A 75 2.10 7.83 6.08
C ASP A 75 0.61 7.79 6.48
N ILE A 76 -0.14 6.82 5.96
CA ILE A 76 -1.54 6.63 6.32
C ILE A 76 -1.71 6.28 7.80
N CYS A 77 -0.80 5.47 8.36
CA CYS A 77 -0.82 5.18 9.79
C CYS A 77 -0.52 6.43 10.64
N TYR A 78 0.35 7.32 10.18
CA TYR A 78 0.65 8.56 10.88
C TYR A 78 -0.51 9.54 10.89
N HIS A 79 -1.32 9.58 9.83
CA HIS A 79 -2.50 10.44 9.77
C HIS A 79 -3.71 9.84 10.46
N CYS A 80 -3.94 8.54 10.28
CA CYS A 80 -5.18 7.88 10.68
C CYS A 80 -5.03 6.91 11.85
N GLY A 81 -3.82 6.51 12.23
CA GLY A 81 -3.60 5.50 13.27
C GLY A 81 -4.26 5.88 14.59
N HIS A 82 -4.20 7.15 14.98
CA HIS A 82 -4.85 7.65 16.20
C HIS A 82 -6.36 7.38 16.22
N HIS A 83 -7.05 7.55 15.08
CA HIS A 83 -8.48 7.25 14.94
C HIS A 83 -8.83 5.80 15.28
N PHE A 84 -7.90 4.88 15.00
CA PHE A 84 -8.06 3.44 15.24
C PHE A 84 -7.38 2.96 16.53
N GLY A 85 -6.94 3.88 17.40
CA GLY A 85 -6.23 3.54 18.64
C GLY A 85 -4.82 2.97 18.41
N ILE A 86 -4.24 3.19 17.22
CA ILE A 86 -2.89 2.77 16.87
C ILE A 86 -1.92 3.90 17.23
N THR A 87 -1.04 3.63 18.18
CA THR A 87 0.03 4.55 18.60
C THR A 87 1.08 4.73 17.52
N ARG A 88 1.82 5.85 17.56
CA ARG A 88 3.00 6.08 16.71
C ARG A 88 3.97 4.90 16.71
N SER A 89 4.27 4.38 17.91
CA SER A 89 5.19 3.23 18.05
C SER A 89 4.68 2.01 17.29
N GLN A 90 3.38 1.73 17.33
CA GLN A 90 2.80 0.61 16.57
C GLN A 90 2.87 0.87 15.06
N CYS A 91 2.66 2.10 14.58
CA CYS A 91 2.89 2.46 13.18
C CYS A 91 4.35 2.21 12.77
N ASP A 92 5.32 2.67 13.58
CA ASP A 92 6.74 2.50 13.31
C ASP A 92 7.13 1.00 13.23
N HIS A 93 6.60 0.16 14.12
CA HIS A 93 6.87 -1.29 14.09
C HIS A 93 6.24 -1.98 12.88
N LYS A 94 5.02 -1.59 12.49
CA LYS A 94 4.38 -2.07 11.26
C LYS A 94 5.19 -1.69 10.03
N PHE A 95 5.74 -0.47 10.01
CA PHE A 95 6.61 0.00 8.95
C PHE A 95 7.86 -0.87 8.80
N LEU A 96 8.58 -1.15 9.90
CA LEU A 96 9.73 -2.06 9.90
C LEU A 96 9.34 -3.46 9.39
N HIS A 97 8.26 -4.03 9.94
CA HIS A 97 7.77 -5.35 9.53
C HIS A 97 7.47 -5.41 8.02
N ASN A 98 6.79 -4.40 7.48
CA ASN A 98 6.43 -4.33 6.07
C ASN A 98 7.67 -4.22 5.18
N MET A 99 8.67 -3.42 5.56
CA MET A 99 9.94 -3.34 4.82
C MET A 99 10.67 -4.70 4.81
N LEU A 100 10.79 -5.34 5.97
CA LEU A 100 11.46 -6.64 6.12
C LEU A 100 10.79 -7.74 5.27
N ALA A 101 9.46 -7.71 5.15
CA ALA A 101 8.71 -8.66 4.33
C ALA A 101 9.05 -8.57 2.83
N THR A 102 9.59 -7.44 2.35
CA THR A 102 10.04 -7.29 0.96
C THR A 102 11.45 -7.84 0.70
N CYS A 103 12.22 -8.18 1.73
CA CYS A 103 13.60 -8.64 1.60
C CYS A 103 13.65 -10.14 1.18
N THR A 104 13.96 -10.42 -0.09
CA THR A 104 13.80 -11.78 -0.69
C THR A 104 15.08 -12.57 -0.97
N SER A 105 16.28 -11.98 -0.95
CA SER A 105 17.53 -12.64 -1.37
C SER A 105 18.63 -12.52 -0.33
N ARG A 106 19.31 -13.59 0.12
CA ARG A 106 20.29 -13.58 1.24
C ARG A 106 21.34 -12.45 1.20
N LYS A 107 21.97 -12.17 0.05
CA LYS A 107 22.97 -11.08 -0.08
C LYS A 107 22.31 -9.70 -0.02
N ARG A 108 21.19 -9.51 -0.73
CA ARG A 108 20.39 -8.27 -0.67
C ARG A 108 19.63 -8.15 0.64
N LEU A 109 19.43 -9.24 1.38
CA LEU A 109 18.66 -9.34 2.60
C LEU A 109 19.41 -8.70 3.75
N ILE A 110 20.70 -8.95 3.90
CA ILE A 110 21.52 -8.23 4.89
C ILE A 110 21.45 -6.72 4.63
N ASN A 111 21.68 -6.28 3.39
CA ASN A 111 21.63 -4.87 3.03
C ASN A 111 20.21 -4.27 3.15
N CYS A 112 19.17 -5.04 2.82
CA CYS A 112 17.76 -4.65 2.90
C CYS A 112 17.33 -4.53 4.36
N GLN A 113 17.69 -5.49 5.22
CA GLN A 113 17.40 -5.47 6.65
C GLN A 113 18.07 -4.28 7.33
N HIS A 114 19.37 -4.06 7.10
CA HIS A 114 20.05 -2.88 7.64
C HIS A 114 19.44 -1.56 7.15
N SER A 115 19.00 -1.51 5.89
CA SER A 115 18.29 -0.32 5.39
C SER A 115 16.95 -0.16 6.09
N ALA A 116 16.17 -1.23 6.27
CA ALA A 116 14.90 -1.21 6.99
C ALA A 116 15.08 -0.76 8.46
N ASP A 117 16.12 -1.24 9.13
CA ASP A 117 16.47 -0.82 10.49
C ASP A 117 16.85 0.67 10.55
N ALA A 118 17.57 1.18 9.54
CA ALA A 118 17.92 2.60 9.45
C ALA A 118 16.68 3.48 9.26
N PHE A 119 15.76 3.09 8.37
CA PHE A 119 14.46 3.74 8.19
C PHE A 119 13.66 3.74 9.50
N PHE A 120 13.60 2.60 10.19
CA PHE A 120 12.91 2.47 11.47
C PHE A 120 13.54 3.39 12.53
N ALA A 121 14.86 3.38 12.67
CA ALA A 121 15.56 4.25 13.61
C ALA A 121 15.29 5.75 13.34
N ALA A 122 15.23 6.15 12.06
CA ALA A 122 14.90 7.51 11.66
C ALA A 122 13.50 7.92 12.13
N VAL A 123 12.46 7.11 11.84
CA VAL A 123 11.08 7.45 12.26
C VAL A 123 10.88 7.37 13.78
N ARG A 124 11.59 6.48 14.47
CA ARG A 124 11.58 6.43 15.94
C ARG A 124 12.10 7.73 16.55
N THR A 125 13.16 8.28 15.97
CA THR A 125 13.85 9.50 16.44
C THR A 125 13.12 10.78 16.06
N ALA A 126 12.71 10.92 14.79
CA ALA A 126 12.18 12.18 14.25
C ALA A 126 10.68 12.17 13.93
N GLY A 127 10.06 10.99 13.78
CA GLY A 127 8.68 10.84 13.32
C GLY A 127 7.61 11.41 14.25
N GLY A 128 7.96 11.70 15.51
CA GLY A 128 7.03 12.31 16.47
C GLY A 128 6.38 13.61 15.98
N LEU A 129 7.08 14.38 15.15
CA LEU A 129 6.59 15.65 14.60
C LEU A 129 5.50 15.48 13.54
N PHE A 130 5.33 14.27 12.99
CA PHE A 130 4.43 14.00 11.86
C PHE A 130 3.24 13.11 12.22
N TYR A 131 3.22 12.53 13.42
CA TYR A 131 2.10 11.71 13.88
C TYR A 131 0.93 12.60 14.32
N LEU A 132 -0.19 12.52 13.63
CA LEU A 132 -1.34 13.38 13.85
C LEU A 132 -2.24 12.83 14.96
N SER A 133 -2.54 13.68 15.95
CA SER A 133 -3.57 13.39 16.95
C SER A 133 -4.95 13.91 16.50
N GLU A 134 -4.98 14.98 15.73
CA GLU A 134 -6.20 15.46 15.05
C GLU A 134 -6.36 14.73 13.73
N VAL A 135 -7.42 13.94 13.59
CA VAL A 135 -7.56 12.97 12.51
C VAL A 135 -8.27 13.59 11.28
N PRO A 136 -7.68 13.49 10.07
CA PRO A 136 -8.34 13.93 8.84
C PRO A 136 -9.65 13.18 8.56
N HIS A 137 -10.60 13.84 7.87
CA HIS A 137 -11.92 13.26 7.58
C HIS A 137 -11.86 11.93 6.80
N TYR A 138 -10.92 11.79 5.86
CA TYR A 138 -10.77 10.59 5.04
C TYR A 138 -10.39 9.35 5.85
N CYS A 139 -9.95 9.49 7.12
CA CYS A 139 -9.61 8.36 7.98
C CYS A 139 -10.81 7.44 8.29
N THR A 140 -12.03 7.87 8.00
CA THR A 140 -13.26 7.06 8.13
C THR A 140 -13.54 6.18 6.92
N GLU A 141 -12.81 6.37 5.81
CA GLU A 141 -13.02 5.61 4.58
C GLU A 141 -12.55 4.17 4.70
N SER A 142 -13.22 3.26 3.98
CA SER A 142 -13.01 1.82 4.14
C SER A 142 -11.63 1.35 3.67
N TRP A 143 -11.02 2.04 2.71
CA TRP A 143 -9.69 1.71 2.18
C TRP A 143 -8.58 1.92 3.22
N VAL A 144 -8.77 2.83 4.18
CA VAL A 144 -7.75 3.16 5.19
C VAL A 144 -7.35 1.93 5.99
N LYS A 145 -8.32 1.09 6.38
CA LYS A 145 -8.04 -0.15 7.14
C LYS A 145 -7.10 -1.11 6.42
N VAL A 146 -7.11 -1.13 5.09
CA VAL A 146 -6.19 -1.95 4.26
C VAL A 146 -4.75 -1.44 4.36
N CYS A 147 -4.58 -0.13 4.58
CA CYS A 147 -3.27 0.51 4.72
C CYS A 147 -2.69 0.39 6.13
N LEU A 148 -3.52 0.10 7.14
CA LEU A 148 -3.10 -0.07 8.54
C LEU A 148 -2.62 -1.48 8.90
N THR A 149 -2.67 -2.44 7.97
CA THR A 149 -2.19 -3.81 8.17
C THR A 149 -0.67 -3.87 8.12
#